data_AF-A0A8D6VHP6-F1
#
_entry.id   AF-A0A8D6VHP6-F1
#
_cell.length_a   1.000
_cell.length_b   1.000
_cell.length_c   1.000
_cell.angle_alpha   90.00
_cell.angle_beta   90.00
_cell.angle_gamma   90.00
#
_symmetry.space_group_name_H-M   'P 1'
#
loop_
_entity.id
_entity.type
_entity.pdbx_description
1 polymer ?
#
loop_
_entity_poly.entity_id
_entity_poly.type
_entity_poly.pdbx_seq_one_letter_code
_entity_poly.pdbx_strand_id
1 'polypeptide(L)'
;MRQKGTPYLELGLDDPTLDDAALLSAMLTHPILINRPFVQTALGTRLCRPSERVLDLLPPATSGFVKEDGERVLDEAGQRVTG
;
A
#
# COMPACT_ATOMS: atom_id res chain seq x y z
N MET A 1 -1.04 4.89 -9.88
CA MET A 1 -1.68 5.88 -8.99
C MET A 1 -3.10 5.43 -8.70
N ARG A 2 -3.77 5.85 -7.61
CA ARG A 2 -5.06 5.22 -7.23
C ARG A 2 -6.19 5.64 -8.18
N GLN A 3 -7.00 4.69 -8.63
CA GLN A 3 -8.17 4.88 -9.47
C GLN A 3 -9.34 3.91 -9.16
N LYS A 4 -10.48 4.14 -9.84
CA LYS A 4 -11.90 3.98 -9.45
C LYS A 4 -12.31 4.98 -8.37
N GLY A 5 -13.11 5.98 -8.79
CA GLY A 5 -13.60 7.06 -7.92
C GLY A 5 -12.59 8.17 -7.61
N THR A 6 -11.67 8.47 -8.53
CA THR A 6 -10.62 9.49 -8.36
C THR A 6 -10.49 10.36 -9.62
N PRO A 7 -10.00 11.60 -9.53
CA PRO A 7 -9.90 12.52 -10.67
C PRO A 7 -8.77 12.19 -11.66
N TYR A 8 -8.10 11.04 -11.56
CA TYR A 8 -6.92 10.73 -12.37
C TYR A 8 -7.14 10.81 -13.89
N LEU A 9 -8.27 10.29 -14.42
CA LEU A 9 -8.56 10.43 -15.86
C LEU A 9 -8.97 11.87 -16.21
N GLU A 10 -9.74 12.54 -15.34
CA GLU A 10 -10.17 13.93 -15.54
C GLU A 10 -8.98 14.90 -15.59
N LEU A 11 -7.90 14.57 -14.89
CA LEU A 11 -6.65 15.32 -14.84
C LEU A 11 -5.63 14.90 -15.92
N GLY A 12 -5.97 13.93 -16.80
CA GLY A 12 -5.08 13.45 -17.87
C GLY A 12 -3.81 12.77 -17.37
N LEU A 13 -3.84 12.17 -16.18
CA LEU A 13 -2.65 11.56 -15.56
C LEU A 13 -2.30 10.18 -16.14
N ASP A 14 -3.06 9.72 -17.13
CA ASP A 14 -2.76 8.56 -17.97
C ASP A 14 -1.82 8.89 -19.15
N ASP A 15 -1.50 10.16 -19.37
CA ASP A 15 -0.57 10.58 -20.41
C ASP A 15 0.86 10.05 -20.11
N PRO A 16 1.42 9.16 -20.98
CA PRO A 16 2.73 8.57 -20.76
C PRO A 16 3.90 9.55 -20.95
N THR A 17 3.63 10.77 -21.40
CA THR A 17 4.63 11.83 -21.56
C THR A 17 4.86 12.65 -20.29
N LEU A 18 4.00 12.49 -19.28
CA LEU A 18 4.17 13.14 -17.98
C LEU A 18 5.42 12.62 -17.27
N ASP A 19 6.15 13.54 -16.64
CA ASP A 19 7.28 13.20 -15.78
C ASP A 19 6.84 12.94 -14.33
N ASP A 20 7.76 12.38 -13.55
CA ASP A 20 7.52 12.06 -12.15
C ASP A 20 7.18 13.31 -11.31
N ALA A 21 7.70 14.49 -11.69
CA ALA A 21 7.45 15.74 -10.98
C ALA A 21 6.00 16.23 -11.16
N ALA A 22 5.44 16.09 -12.36
CA ALA A 22 4.05 16.39 -12.65
C ALA A 22 3.11 15.44 -11.90
N LEU A 23 3.43 14.13 -11.90
CA LEU A 23 2.66 13.13 -11.15
C LEU A 23 2.70 13.41 -9.63
N LEU A 24 3.87 13.76 -9.09
CA LEU A 24 4.02 14.11 -7.69
C LEU A 24 3.25 15.38 -7.34
N SER A 25 3.31 16.40 -8.19
CA SER A 25 2.54 17.64 -8.02
C SER A 25 1.04 17.34 -7.98
N ALA A 26 0.55 16.48 -8.87
CA ALA A 26 -0.85 16.05 -8.86
C ALA A 26 -1.22 15.29 -7.58
N MET A 27 -0.33 14.43 -7.04
CA MET A 27 -0.54 13.77 -5.75
C MET A 27 -0.63 14.75 -4.59
N LEU A 28 0.19 15.81 -4.59
CA LEU A 28 0.18 16.84 -3.55
C LEU A 28 -1.09 17.70 -3.62
N THR A 29 -1.52 18.06 -4.83
CA THR A 29 -2.76 18.81 -5.05
C THR A 29 -4.00 17.97 -4.77
N HIS A 30 -3.99 16.68 -5.12
CA HIS A 30 -5.10 15.75 -4.96
C HIS A 30 -4.67 14.50 -4.20
N PRO A 31 -4.56 14.54 -2.86
CA PRO A 31 -4.08 13.41 -2.04
C PRO A 31 -4.85 12.10 -2.23
N ILE A 32 -6.09 12.16 -2.71
CA ILE A 32 -6.92 10.99 -3.05
C ILE A 32 -6.28 10.08 -4.12
N LEU A 33 -5.36 10.63 -4.92
CA LEU A 33 -4.60 9.94 -5.95
C LEU A 33 -3.46 9.09 -5.37
N ILE A 34 -3.07 9.32 -4.11
CA ILE A 34 -2.03 8.57 -3.41
C ILE A 34 -2.57 7.18 -3.04
N ASN A 35 -1.90 6.13 -3.51
CA ASN A 35 -2.23 4.76 -3.12
C ASN A 35 -1.99 4.55 -1.60
N ARG A 36 -2.87 3.79 -0.94
CA ARG A 36 -2.81 3.57 0.52
C ARG A 36 -2.89 2.09 0.90
N PRO A 37 -2.35 1.69 2.07
CA PRO A 37 -1.59 2.49 3.03
C PRO A 37 -0.07 2.53 2.73
N PHE A 38 0.56 3.68 2.96
CA PHE A 38 2.00 3.76 3.20
C PHE A 38 2.26 3.56 4.69
N VAL A 39 3.24 2.73 5.03
CA VAL A 39 3.66 2.48 6.41
C VAL A 39 5.13 2.82 6.54
N GLN A 40 5.49 3.55 7.59
CA GLN A 40 6.86 3.92 7.94
C GLN A 40 7.21 3.36 9.32
N THR A 41 8.38 2.76 9.44
CA THR A 41 8.95 2.21 10.67
C THR A 41 10.45 2.53 10.72
N ALA A 42 11.12 2.15 11.81
CA ALA A 42 12.59 2.22 11.88
C ALA A 42 13.29 1.31 10.86
N LEU A 43 12.61 0.27 10.35
CA LEU A 43 13.16 -0.66 9.35
C LEU A 43 12.97 -0.18 7.91
N GLY A 44 12.16 0.86 7.68
CA GLY A 44 11.93 1.45 6.36
C GLY A 44 10.47 1.87 6.11
N THR A 45 10.19 2.21 4.85
CA THR A 45 8.87 2.69 4.39
C THR A 45 8.38 1.87 3.19
N ARG A 46 7.09 1.52 3.14
CA ARG A 46 6.51 0.73 2.05
C ARG A 46 5.03 1.05 1.80
N LEU A 47 4.62 1.01 0.52
CA LEU A 47 3.22 0.89 0.13
C LEU A 47 2.75 -0.55 0.38
N CYS A 48 1.94 -0.76 1.40
CA CYS A 48 1.50 -2.08 1.84
C CYS A 48 0.24 -2.52 1.07
N ARG A 49 0.43 -2.80 -0.22
CA ARG A 49 -0.55 -3.43 -1.10
C ARG A 49 0.07 -4.69 -1.72
N PRO A 50 -0.35 -5.90 -1.34
CA PRO A 50 -1.38 -6.23 -0.34
C PRO A 50 -0.93 -5.94 1.11
N SER A 51 -1.86 -5.98 2.08
CA SER A 51 -1.67 -5.44 3.43
C SER A 51 -0.58 -6.15 4.25
N GLU A 52 -0.44 -7.47 4.07
CA GLU A 52 0.56 -8.33 4.70
C GLU A 52 2.01 -7.94 4.38
N ARG A 53 2.25 -7.10 3.35
CA ARG A 53 3.58 -6.52 3.10
C ARG A 53 4.09 -5.67 4.27
N VAL A 54 3.21 -5.22 5.17
CA VAL A 54 3.61 -4.52 6.40
C VAL A 54 4.50 -5.37 7.29
N LEU A 55 4.37 -6.71 7.22
CA LEU A 55 5.17 -7.64 8.01
C LEU A 55 6.66 -7.60 7.66
N ASP A 56 7.04 -7.05 6.51
CA ASP A 56 8.44 -6.81 6.15
C ASP A 56 9.06 -5.64 6.95
N LEU A 57 8.21 -4.80 7.56
CA LEU A 57 8.61 -3.58 8.29
C LEU A 57 8.39 -3.68 9.80
N LEU A 58 7.88 -4.80 10.30
CA LEU A 58 7.57 -5.00 11.71
C LEU A 58 8.50 -6.05 12.33
N PRO A 59 8.73 -6.01 13.65
CA PRO A 59 9.32 -7.13 14.36
C PRO A 59 8.52 -8.42 14.12
N PRO A 60 9.15 -9.60 14.25
CA PRO A 60 8.44 -10.88 14.15
C PRO A 60 7.22 -10.92 15.07
N ALA A 61 6.08 -11.35 14.51
CA ALA A 61 4.86 -11.52 15.29
C ALA A 61 5.00 -12.70 16.25
N THR A 62 4.26 -12.65 17.36
CA THR A 62 4.23 -13.72 18.38
C THR A 62 2.87 -14.40 18.46
N SER A 63 1.95 -14.10 17.54
CA SER A 63 0.59 -14.63 17.49
C SER A 63 0.05 -14.63 16.06
N GLY A 64 -1.02 -15.39 15.84
CA GLY A 64 -1.70 -15.45 14.55
C GLY A 64 -2.44 -14.19 14.16
N PHE A 65 -2.69 -14.07 12.85
CA PHE A 65 -3.41 -12.96 12.24
C PHE A 65 -4.23 -13.46 11.05
N VAL A 66 -5.51 -13.06 11.04
CA VAL A 66 -6.47 -13.35 9.98
C VAL A 66 -7.05 -12.01 9.53
N LYS A 67 -7.06 -11.77 8.22
CA LYS A 67 -7.66 -10.59 7.60
C LYS A 67 -9.17 -10.59 7.77
N GLU A 68 -9.79 -9.44 7.52
CA GLU A 68 -11.25 -9.26 7.62
C GLU A 68 -12.04 -10.16 6.65
N ASP A 69 -11.45 -10.56 5.52
CA ASP A 69 -12.02 -11.48 4.54
C ASP A 69 -11.83 -12.97 4.91
N GLY A 70 -11.22 -13.26 6.06
CA GLY A 70 -10.96 -14.61 6.54
C GLY A 70 -9.63 -15.21 6.05
N GLU A 71 -8.85 -14.49 5.24
CA GLU A 71 -7.53 -14.94 4.81
C GLU A 71 -6.57 -14.96 6.01
N ARG A 72 -6.10 -16.14 6.38
CA ARG A 72 -5.05 -16.28 7.40
C ARG A 72 -3.71 -15.87 6.78
N VAL A 73 -3.00 -14.97 7.46
CA VAL A 73 -1.67 -14.50 7.05
C VAL A 73 -0.58 -15.05 7.95
N LEU A 74 -0.88 -15.15 9.25
CA LEU A 74 0.03 -15.70 10.26
C LEU A 74 -0.66 -16.86 11.02
N ASP A 75 0.08 -17.93 11.25
CA ASP A 75 -0.32 -19.04 12.13
C ASP A 75 -0.22 -18.65 13.62
N GLU A 76 -0.65 -19.54 14.52
CA GLU A 76 -0.65 -19.27 15.96
C GLU A 76 0.75 -18.98 16.54
N ALA A 77 1.81 -19.45 15.87
CA ALA A 77 3.20 -19.20 16.22
C ALA A 77 3.77 -17.90 15.60
N GLY A 78 2.93 -17.10 14.91
CA GLY A 78 3.34 -15.87 14.24
C GLY A 78 4.15 -16.09 12.96
N GLN A 79 4.19 -17.33 12.43
CA GLN A 79 4.84 -17.64 11.16
C GLN A 79 3.89 -17.38 10.00
N ARG A 80 4.45 -16.97 8.85
CA ARG A 80 3.65 -16.79 7.64
C ARG A 80 3.09 -18.14 7.19
N VAL A 81 1.79 -18.20 6.96
CA VAL A 81 1.20 -19.32 6.23
C VAL A 81 1.56 -19.14 4.75
N THR A 82 2.40 -20.04 4.23
CA THR A 82 2.60 -20.17 2.79
C THR A 82 1.29 -20.60 2.13
N GLY A 83 0.80 -19.78 1.19
CA GLY A 83 -0.21 -20.19 0.23
C GLY A 83 0.36 -21.12 -0.82
#